data_AF-A0A8B7DC46-F1
#
_entry.id   AF-A0A8B7DC46-F1
#
_cell.length_a   1.000
_cell.length_b   1.000
_cell.length_c   1.000
_cell.angle_alpha   90.00
_cell.angle_beta   90.00
_cell.angle_gamma   90.00
#
_symmetry.space_group_name_H-M   'P 1'
#
loop_
_entity.id
_entity.type
_entity.pdbx_description
1 polymer ?
#
loop_
_entity_poly.entity_id
_entity_poly.type
_entity_poly.pdbx_seq_one_letter_code
_entity_poly.pdbx_strand_id
1 'polypeptide(L)'
;MNDATILSNILKTKNDIRELVKPNDLFVLDRGFRDIVDELKTTYKVFTKMPTCSKSQFTNLQANHTRFVKKCRWVIEAVNGTFKQSFKSLEKTRNTMLPHIMTDVRIATSLINCFHVKYISDKKDGKDIAILMKNKINFKNDLESYNLNTKNKSKKHFEPIDALDLNDFPKFSIDDMRKYITFGSYQIKQSCSYLAEHLNKNGKYVIL
;
A
#
# COMPACT_ATOMS: atom_id res chain seq x y z
N MET A 1 -22.66 0.35 12.39
CA MET A 1 -22.22 -0.95 11.83
C MET A 1 -20.91 -0.69 11.10
N ASN A 2 -19.80 -1.32 11.52
CA ASN A 2 -18.47 -1.13 10.88
C ASN A 2 -18.18 -2.26 9.87
N ASP A 3 -17.14 -2.10 9.06
CA ASP A 3 -16.78 -3.07 8.01
C ASP A 3 -16.54 -4.49 8.56
N ALA A 4 -15.91 -4.60 9.74
CA ALA A 4 -15.71 -5.88 10.42
C ALA A 4 -17.04 -6.58 10.76
N THR A 5 -18.02 -5.83 11.28
CA THR A 5 -19.35 -6.34 11.62
C THR A 5 -20.11 -6.78 10.38
N ILE A 6 -20.01 -6.01 9.28
CA ILE A 6 -20.63 -6.34 8.00
C ILE A 6 -20.08 -7.66 7.48
N LEU A 7 -18.75 -7.81 7.44
CA LEU A 7 -18.12 -9.03 6.95
C LEU A 7 -18.49 -10.24 7.82
N SER A 8 -18.51 -10.08 9.16
CA SER A 8 -18.88 -11.17 10.08
C SER A 8 -20.32 -11.61 9.84
N ASN A 9 -21.25 -10.66 9.67
CA ASN A 9 -22.64 -10.98 9.32
C ASN A 9 -22.75 -11.68 7.96
N ILE A 10 -22.03 -11.21 6.94
CA ILE A 10 -22.04 -11.83 5.61
C ILE A 10 -21.58 -13.29 5.70
N LEU A 11 -20.44 -13.54 6.36
CA LEU A 11 -19.90 -14.90 6.46
C LEU A 11 -20.78 -15.84 7.29
N LYS A 12 -21.51 -15.33 8.28
CA LYS A 12 -22.44 -16.12 9.10
C LYS A 12 -23.78 -16.40 8.41
N THR A 13 -24.27 -15.46 7.61
CA THR A 13 -25.66 -15.50 7.10
C THR A 13 -25.77 -15.83 5.62
N LYS A 14 -24.72 -15.65 4.83
CA LYS A 14 -24.72 -15.84 3.37
C LYS A 14 -23.82 -17.01 2.99
N ASN A 15 -24.40 -18.21 2.92
CA ASN A 15 -23.69 -19.44 2.55
C ASN A 15 -22.93 -19.30 1.22
N ASP A 16 -23.55 -18.72 0.20
CA ASP A 16 -22.96 -18.55 -1.14
C ASP A 16 -21.64 -17.75 -1.10
N ILE A 17 -21.54 -16.73 -0.24
CA ILE A 17 -20.30 -15.94 -0.07
C ILE A 17 -19.33 -16.70 0.83
N ARG A 18 -19.82 -17.35 1.89
CA ARG A 18 -19.00 -18.14 2.80
C ARG A 18 -18.27 -19.26 2.06
N GLU A 19 -18.89 -19.89 1.08
CA GLU A 19 -18.30 -20.96 0.26
C GLU A 19 -17.13 -20.48 -0.62
N LEU A 20 -17.03 -19.17 -0.88
CA LEU A 20 -15.89 -18.58 -1.57
C LEU A 20 -14.64 -18.52 -0.68
N VAL A 21 -14.79 -18.58 0.64
CA VAL A 21 -13.70 -18.48 1.61
C VAL A 21 -13.24 -19.88 1.97
N LYS A 22 -12.02 -20.23 1.56
CA LYS A 22 -11.44 -21.54 1.79
C LYS A 22 -10.35 -21.48 2.87
N PRO A 23 -10.19 -22.55 3.67
CA PRO A 23 -9.04 -22.67 4.56
C PRO A 23 -7.72 -22.44 3.81
N ASN A 24 -6.80 -21.73 4.45
CA ASN A 24 -5.51 -21.28 3.90
C ASN A 24 -5.56 -20.14 2.86
N ASP A 25 -6.73 -19.55 2.59
CA ASP A 25 -6.79 -18.32 1.79
C ASP A 25 -6.05 -17.17 2.49
N LEU A 26 -5.52 -16.22 1.70
CA LEU A 26 -4.84 -15.03 2.21
C LEU A 26 -5.73 -13.79 2.08
N PHE A 27 -6.16 -13.27 3.22
CA PHE A 27 -6.94 -12.04 3.31
C PHE A 27 -6.00 -10.85 3.55
N VAL A 28 -5.99 -9.92 2.58
CA VAL A 28 -5.30 -8.63 2.72
C VAL A 28 -6.33 -7.57 3.11
N LEU A 29 -6.30 -7.17 4.37
CA LEU A 29 -7.36 -6.38 5.01
C LEU A 29 -6.89 -4.96 5.32
N ASP A 30 -7.82 -4.01 5.29
CA ASP A 30 -7.60 -2.68 5.87
C ASP A 30 -7.84 -2.70 7.39
N ARG A 31 -7.41 -1.62 8.07
CA ARG A 31 -7.51 -1.46 9.53
C ARG A 31 -8.95 -1.50 10.05
N GLY A 32 -9.95 -1.16 9.22
CA GLY A 32 -11.37 -1.24 9.57
C GLY A 32 -11.89 -2.67 9.84
N PHE A 33 -11.14 -3.69 9.43
CA PHE A 33 -11.47 -5.11 9.65
C PHE A 33 -10.78 -5.72 10.88
N ARG A 34 -10.14 -4.92 11.74
CA ARG A 34 -9.37 -5.43 12.88
C ARG A 34 -10.17 -6.40 13.75
N ASP A 35 -11.42 -6.07 14.03
CA ASP A 35 -12.23 -6.75 15.05
C ASP A 35 -12.68 -8.15 14.61
N ILE A 36 -12.62 -8.49 13.31
CA ILE A 36 -12.98 -9.82 12.78
C ILE A 36 -11.74 -10.70 12.51
N VAL A 37 -10.52 -10.17 12.66
CA VAL A 37 -9.30 -10.91 12.30
C VAL A 37 -9.17 -12.25 13.03
N ASP A 38 -9.53 -12.29 14.31
CA ASP A 38 -9.42 -13.50 15.11
C ASP A 38 -10.48 -14.54 14.69
N GLU A 39 -11.70 -14.10 14.35
CA GLU A 39 -12.75 -14.96 13.79
C GLU A 39 -12.30 -15.55 12.44
N LEU A 40 -11.72 -14.72 11.55
CA LEU A 40 -11.18 -15.16 10.27
C LEU A 40 -10.13 -16.27 10.42
N LYS A 41 -9.19 -16.11 11.34
CA LYS A 41 -8.12 -17.10 11.58
C LYS A 41 -8.62 -18.38 12.23
N THR A 42 -9.49 -18.27 13.24
CA THR A 42 -9.88 -19.41 14.07
C THR A 42 -11.03 -20.21 13.47
N THR A 43 -12.07 -19.52 13.00
CA THR A 43 -13.29 -20.14 12.47
C THR A 43 -13.11 -20.53 11.01
N TYR A 44 -12.63 -19.60 10.17
CA TYR A 44 -12.52 -19.82 8.72
C TYR A 44 -11.15 -20.33 8.28
N LYS A 45 -10.17 -20.40 9.21
CA LYS A 45 -8.82 -20.93 8.98
C LYS A 45 -8.09 -20.21 7.83
N VAL A 46 -8.33 -18.91 7.67
CA VAL A 46 -7.64 -18.08 6.67
C VAL A 46 -6.45 -17.35 7.27
N PHE A 47 -5.43 -17.09 6.45
CA PHE A 47 -4.35 -16.18 6.81
C PHE A 47 -4.80 -14.74 6.64
N THR A 48 -4.43 -13.86 7.57
CA THR A 48 -4.72 -12.44 7.46
C THR A 48 -3.45 -11.60 7.47
N LYS A 49 -3.46 -10.53 6.67
CA LYS A 49 -2.45 -9.48 6.65
C LYS A 49 -3.16 -8.13 6.70
N MET A 50 -2.86 -7.35 7.72
CA MET A 50 -3.38 -5.98 7.88
C MET A 50 -2.26 -5.02 8.28
N PRO A 51 -2.40 -3.71 7.98
CA PRO A 51 -1.53 -2.69 8.52
C PRO A 51 -1.47 -2.73 10.05
N THR A 52 -0.31 -2.42 10.62
CA THR A 52 -0.13 -2.41 12.08
C THR A 52 -1.02 -1.35 12.72
N CYS A 53 -1.48 -1.70 13.92
CA CYS A 53 -2.59 -1.09 14.61
C CYS A 53 -2.16 -0.60 16.01
N SER A 54 -1.13 0.23 16.09
CA SER A 54 -0.65 0.80 17.38
C SER A 54 -1.17 2.22 17.60
N LYS A 55 -1.36 2.61 18.87
CA LYS A 55 -1.72 3.97 19.32
C LYS A 55 -0.51 4.92 19.42
N SER A 56 0.71 4.40 19.34
CA SER A 56 1.98 5.14 19.42
C SER A 56 2.79 5.06 18.13
N GLN A 57 3.95 5.74 18.09
CA GLN A 57 4.92 5.65 17.00
C GLN A 57 5.32 4.19 16.74
N PHE A 58 5.28 3.76 15.48
CA PHE A 58 5.60 2.39 15.09
C PHE A 58 7.09 2.11 15.21
N THR A 59 7.45 0.87 15.60
CA THR A 59 8.81 0.37 15.38
C THR A 59 9.09 0.26 13.88
N ASN A 60 10.36 0.22 13.47
CA ASN A 60 10.66 0.05 12.04
C ASN A 60 10.05 -1.21 11.44
N LEU A 61 10.10 -2.33 12.19
CA LEU A 61 9.52 -3.58 11.72
C LEU A 61 8.01 -3.45 11.50
N GLN A 62 7.29 -2.81 12.44
CA GLN A 62 5.86 -2.55 12.31
C GLN A 62 5.53 -1.61 11.15
N ALA A 63 6.34 -0.57 10.95
CA ALA A 63 6.21 0.35 9.84
C ALA A 63 6.47 -0.34 8.48
N ASN A 64 7.51 -1.18 8.39
CA ASN A 64 7.84 -1.94 7.19
C ASN A 64 6.74 -2.95 6.85
N HIS A 65 6.24 -3.70 7.85
CA HIS A 65 5.09 -4.58 7.65
C HIS A 65 3.86 -3.81 7.15
N THR A 66 3.58 -2.64 7.74
CA THR A 66 2.48 -1.77 7.29
C THR A 66 2.65 -1.33 5.84
N ARG A 67 3.84 -0.87 5.44
CA ARG A 67 4.13 -0.46 4.06
C ARG A 67 3.96 -1.64 3.09
N PHE A 68 4.44 -2.83 3.48
CA PHE A 68 4.31 -4.04 2.68
C PHE A 68 2.84 -4.38 2.39
N VAL A 69 2.02 -4.46 3.44
CA VAL A 69 0.57 -4.75 3.29
C VAL A 69 -0.11 -3.69 2.43
N LYS A 70 0.19 -2.40 2.65
CA LYS A 70 -0.36 -1.30 1.84
C LYS A 70 0.04 -1.40 0.36
N LYS A 71 1.27 -1.80 0.05
CA LYS A 71 1.73 -1.97 -1.34
C LYS A 71 0.99 -3.12 -2.03
N CYS A 72 0.82 -4.25 -1.36
CA CYS A 72 0.01 -5.37 -1.88
C CYS A 72 -1.44 -4.94 -2.13
N ARG A 73 -2.05 -4.24 -1.16
CA ARG A 73 -3.40 -3.71 -1.29
C ARG A 73 -3.54 -2.78 -2.49
N TRP A 74 -2.59 -1.88 -2.71
CA TRP A 74 -2.62 -0.95 -3.85
C TRP A 74 -2.69 -1.69 -5.20
N VAL A 75 -1.97 -2.81 -5.36
CA VAL A 75 -2.05 -3.64 -6.58
C VAL A 75 -3.44 -4.25 -6.73
N ILE A 76 -4.01 -4.79 -5.65
CA ILE A 76 -5.37 -5.35 -5.64
C ILE A 76 -6.41 -4.27 -5.97
N GLU A 77 -6.27 -3.08 -5.40
CA GLU A 77 -7.15 -1.94 -5.63
C GLU A 77 -7.10 -1.43 -7.07
N ALA A 78 -5.90 -1.40 -7.68
CA ALA A 78 -5.76 -1.04 -9.09
C ALA A 78 -6.49 -2.04 -10.02
N VAL A 79 -6.39 -3.34 -9.71
CA VAL A 79 -7.13 -4.39 -10.44
C VAL A 79 -8.64 -4.24 -10.22
N ASN A 80 -9.09 -4.04 -8.98
CA ASN A 80 -10.50 -3.77 -8.67
C ASN A 80 -11.03 -2.51 -9.36
N GLY A 81 -10.22 -1.45 -9.46
CA GLY A 81 -10.56 -0.25 -10.21
C GLY A 81 -10.76 -0.54 -11.70
N THR A 82 -9.93 -1.40 -12.28
CA THR A 82 -10.08 -1.86 -13.68
C THR A 82 -11.40 -2.61 -13.88
N PHE A 83 -11.79 -3.49 -12.95
CA PHE A 83 -13.09 -4.17 -12.99
C PHE A 83 -14.24 -3.16 -12.98
N LYS A 84 -14.23 -2.20 -12.04
CA LYS A 84 -15.30 -1.21 -11.91
C LYS A 84 -15.42 -0.31 -13.14
N GLN A 85 -14.29 0.12 -13.71
CA GLN A 85 -14.27 0.97 -14.90
C GLN A 85 -14.74 0.23 -16.15
N SER A 86 -14.31 -1.03 -16.32
CA SER A 86 -14.60 -1.81 -17.53
C SER A 86 -15.98 -2.46 -17.49
N PHE A 87 -16.48 -2.84 -16.31
CA PHE A 87 -17.74 -3.57 -16.12
C PHE A 87 -18.60 -2.86 -15.09
N LYS A 88 -19.43 -1.91 -15.53
CA LYS A 88 -20.36 -1.14 -14.68
C LYS A 88 -21.28 -2.01 -13.83
N SER A 89 -21.61 -3.22 -14.28
CA SER A 89 -22.41 -4.19 -13.51
C SER A 89 -21.70 -4.66 -12.24
N LEU A 90 -20.36 -4.80 -12.26
CA LEU A 90 -19.54 -5.18 -11.11
C LEU A 90 -19.25 -4.00 -10.17
N GLU A 91 -19.36 -2.77 -10.66
CA GLU A 91 -19.34 -1.58 -9.80
C GLU A 91 -20.64 -1.45 -9.00
N LYS A 92 -21.77 -1.74 -9.63
CA LYS A 92 -23.12 -1.58 -9.08
C LYS A 92 -23.75 -2.93 -8.72
N THR A 93 -23.01 -3.75 -7.99
CA THR A 93 -23.46 -5.09 -7.60
C THR A 93 -24.78 -5.04 -6.83
N ARG A 94 -25.75 -5.84 -7.27
CA ARG A 94 -27.06 -5.99 -6.62
C ARG A 94 -27.12 -7.31 -5.84
N ASN A 95 -27.99 -7.39 -4.84
CA ASN A 95 -28.20 -8.63 -4.08
C ASN A 95 -28.59 -9.82 -4.97
N THR A 96 -29.31 -9.56 -6.08
CA THR A 96 -29.69 -10.58 -7.06
C THR A 96 -28.50 -11.19 -7.80
N MET A 97 -27.34 -10.52 -7.81
CA MET A 97 -26.14 -11.01 -8.47
C MET A 97 -25.33 -11.96 -7.59
N LEU A 98 -25.57 -12.00 -6.28
CA LEU A 98 -24.77 -12.81 -5.34
C LEU A 98 -24.63 -14.28 -5.74
N PRO A 99 -25.65 -14.97 -6.27
CA PRO A 99 -25.52 -16.38 -6.65
C PRO A 99 -24.53 -16.63 -7.80
N HIS A 100 -24.29 -15.64 -8.65
CA HIS A 100 -23.45 -15.78 -9.85
C HIS A 100 -22.29 -14.77 -9.92
N ILE A 101 -22.12 -13.90 -8.91
CA ILE A 101 -21.14 -12.82 -8.93
C ILE A 101 -19.71 -13.34 -9.12
N MET A 102 -19.39 -14.51 -8.59
CA MET A 102 -18.07 -15.11 -8.77
C MET A 102 -17.84 -15.56 -10.22
N THR A 103 -18.88 -16.07 -10.88
CA THR A 103 -18.84 -16.41 -12.31
C THR A 103 -18.66 -15.14 -13.14
N ASP A 104 -19.39 -14.07 -12.83
CA ASP A 104 -19.26 -12.78 -13.51
C ASP A 104 -17.85 -12.21 -13.37
N VAL A 105 -17.30 -12.23 -12.15
CA VAL A 105 -15.92 -11.79 -11.89
C VAL A 105 -14.93 -12.64 -12.67
N ARG A 106 -15.09 -13.96 -12.74
CA ARG A 106 -14.22 -14.84 -13.54
C ARG A 106 -14.28 -14.51 -15.03
N ILE A 107 -15.48 -14.33 -15.59
CA ILE A 107 -15.65 -13.95 -17.00
C ILE A 107 -14.99 -12.59 -17.27
N ALA A 108 -15.27 -11.58 -16.45
CA ALA A 108 -14.65 -10.27 -16.55
C ALA A 108 -13.12 -10.35 -16.43
N THR A 109 -12.60 -11.21 -15.55
CA THR A 109 -11.15 -11.44 -15.40
C THR A 109 -10.55 -11.99 -16.69
N SER A 110 -11.19 -13.00 -17.30
CA SER A 110 -10.74 -13.59 -18.56
C SER A 110 -10.73 -12.57 -19.69
N LEU A 111 -11.77 -11.73 -19.78
CA LEU A 111 -11.85 -10.65 -20.77
C LEU A 111 -10.75 -9.60 -20.55
N ILE A 112 -10.51 -9.17 -19.30
CA ILE A 112 -9.42 -8.24 -18.97
C ILE A 112 -8.07 -8.84 -19.37
N ASN A 113 -7.83 -10.11 -19.04
CA ASN A 113 -6.56 -10.76 -19.32
C ASN A 113 -6.32 -10.97 -20.82
N CYS A 114 -7.38 -11.19 -21.60
CA CYS A 114 -7.28 -11.42 -23.04
C CYS A 114 -7.14 -10.11 -23.83
N PHE A 115 -7.92 -9.08 -23.49
CA PHE A 115 -8.08 -7.90 -24.34
C PHE A 115 -7.56 -6.59 -23.73
N HIS A 116 -7.43 -6.51 -22.40
CA HIS A 116 -7.09 -5.24 -21.76
C HIS A 116 -5.57 -5.03 -21.70
N VAL A 117 -5.08 -4.01 -22.39
CA VAL A 117 -3.70 -3.55 -22.21
C VAL A 117 -3.61 -2.80 -20.88
N LYS A 118 -2.87 -3.36 -19.91
CA LYS A 118 -2.65 -2.68 -18.63
C LYS A 118 -1.58 -1.61 -18.78
N TYR A 119 -1.92 -0.36 -18.49
CA TYR A 119 -0.96 0.73 -18.31
C TYR A 119 -0.26 0.58 -16.96
N ILE A 120 0.78 -0.25 -16.94
CA ILE A 120 1.59 -0.49 -15.74
C ILE A 120 2.80 0.43 -15.82
N SER A 121 2.87 1.41 -14.91
CA SER A 121 4.10 2.15 -14.65
C SER A 121 5.17 1.17 -14.17
N ASP A 122 6.40 1.30 -14.68
CA ASP A 122 7.54 0.45 -14.30
C ASP A 122 7.37 -1.05 -14.67
N LYS A 123 6.59 -1.37 -15.72
CA LYS A 123 6.28 -2.75 -16.17
C LYS A 123 7.52 -3.64 -16.33
N LYS A 124 8.66 -3.08 -16.75
CA LYS A 124 9.92 -3.82 -16.92
C LYS A 124 10.58 -4.19 -15.59
N ASP A 125 10.50 -3.32 -14.60
CA ASP A 125 11.29 -3.41 -13.36
C ASP A 125 10.44 -3.85 -12.15
N GLY A 126 9.12 -3.95 -12.30
CA GLY A 126 8.20 -4.18 -11.18
C GLY A 126 8.47 -5.46 -10.38
N LYS A 127 8.94 -6.53 -11.04
CA LYS A 127 9.32 -7.78 -10.36
C LYS A 127 10.57 -7.57 -9.49
N ASP A 128 11.59 -6.93 -10.02
CA ASP A 128 12.85 -6.69 -9.32
C ASP A 128 12.65 -5.72 -8.15
N ILE A 129 11.83 -4.69 -8.34
CA ILE A 129 11.40 -3.78 -7.28
C ILE A 129 10.68 -4.56 -6.17
N ALA A 130 9.75 -5.46 -6.50
CA ALA A 130 9.04 -6.25 -5.50
C ALA A 130 9.97 -7.18 -4.71
N ILE A 131 10.93 -7.82 -5.38
CA ILE A 131 11.96 -8.66 -4.75
C ILE A 131 12.81 -7.82 -3.79
N LEU A 132 13.28 -6.67 -4.25
CA LEU A 132 14.11 -5.78 -3.46
C LEU A 132 13.34 -5.24 -2.23
N MET A 133 12.10 -4.82 -2.41
CA MET A 133 11.22 -4.43 -1.30
C MET A 133 11.08 -5.57 -0.29
N LYS A 134 10.83 -6.80 -0.75
CA LYS A 134 10.69 -7.98 0.12
C LYS A 134 11.97 -8.25 0.92
N ASN A 135 13.13 -8.18 0.27
CA ASN A 135 14.43 -8.41 0.93
C ASN A 135 14.75 -7.34 1.98
N LYS A 136 14.25 -6.10 1.81
CA LYS A 136 14.49 -5.00 2.74
C LYS A 136 13.51 -4.91 3.92
N ILE A 137 12.46 -5.74 3.99
CA ILE A 137 11.44 -5.66 5.07
C ILE A 137 12.07 -5.80 6.46
N ASN A 138 13.00 -6.73 6.59
CA ASN A 138 13.64 -7.09 7.87
C ASN A 138 15.03 -6.46 8.02
N PHE A 139 15.41 -5.53 7.13
CA PHE A 139 16.70 -4.87 7.24
C PHE A 139 16.73 -3.98 8.47
N LYS A 140 17.80 -4.07 9.25
CA LYS A 140 17.99 -3.23 10.43
C LYS A 140 18.05 -1.76 10.00
N ASN A 141 17.34 -0.91 10.71
CA ASN A 141 17.41 0.53 10.50
C ASN A 141 18.42 1.14 11.48
N ASP A 142 19.62 1.43 11.02
CA ASP A 142 20.67 2.01 11.87
C ASP A 142 20.31 3.43 12.36
N LEU A 143 19.45 4.16 11.64
CA LEU A 143 18.92 5.45 12.10
C LEU A 143 17.99 5.29 13.31
N GLU A 144 17.33 4.15 13.48
CA GLU A 144 16.54 3.87 14.70
C GLU A 144 17.47 3.79 15.90
N SER A 145 18.57 3.05 15.76
CA SER A 145 19.57 2.91 16.81
C SER A 145 20.20 4.26 17.14
N TYR A 146 20.54 5.04 16.11
CA TYR A 146 21.07 6.40 16.29
C TYR A 146 20.07 7.32 17.01
N ASN A 147 18.80 7.35 16.61
CA ASN A 147 17.79 8.24 17.20
C ASN A 147 17.44 7.87 18.65
N LEU A 148 17.42 6.58 19.00
CA LEU A 148 17.23 6.13 20.37
C LEU A 148 18.40 6.58 21.27
N ASN A 149 19.62 6.52 20.74
CA ASN A 149 20.83 6.84 21.50
C ASN A 149 21.12 8.35 21.59
N THR A 150 20.65 9.17 20.65
CA THR A 150 21.08 10.57 20.55
C THR A 150 20.17 11.60 21.24
N LYS A 151 19.05 11.22 21.86
CA LYS A 151 18.09 12.16 22.48
C LYS A 151 17.84 13.42 21.61
N ASN A 152 17.72 13.26 20.29
CA ASN A 152 17.42 14.32 19.33
C ASN A 152 15.96 14.81 19.45
N LYS A 153 15.55 15.20 20.67
CA LYS A 153 14.27 15.82 21.02
C LYS A 153 14.37 17.35 21.07
N SER A 154 15.50 17.94 20.70
CA SER A 154 15.62 19.39 20.59
C SER A 154 14.70 19.89 19.48
N LYS A 155 13.94 20.95 19.75
CA LYS A 155 13.21 21.69 18.72
C LYS A 155 14.23 22.17 17.69
N LYS A 156 14.29 21.51 16.54
CA LYS A 156 15.19 21.92 15.46
C LYS A 156 14.66 23.25 14.91
N HIS A 157 15.49 24.28 14.94
CA HIS A 157 15.28 25.45 14.10
C HIS A 157 15.60 25.02 12.68
N PHE A 158 14.60 25.11 11.81
CA PHE A 158 14.78 24.89 10.38
C PHE A 158 15.23 26.21 9.77
N GLU A 159 16.44 26.22 9.24
CA GLU A 159 16.97 27.37 8.51
C GLU A 159 16.73 27.17 7.01
N PRO A 160 16.40 28.23 6.25
CA PRO A 160 16.34 28.16 4.79
C PRO A 160 17.69 27.72 4.22
N ILE A 161 17.66 26.76 3.31
CA ILE A 161 18.86 26.21 2.69
C ILE A 161 18.89 26.49 1.19
N ASP A 162 20.08 26.81 0.68
CA ASP A 162 20.36 26.87 -0.75
C ASP A 162 20.99 25.55 -1.22
N ALA A 163 20.69 25.14 -2.45
CA ALA A 163 21.28 23.94 -3.05
C ALA A 163 22.81 24.08 -3.20
N LEU A 164 23.32 25.31 -3.34
CA LEU A 164 24.75 25.60 -3.42
C LEU A 164 25.49 25.37 -2.09
N ASP A 165 24.77 25.39 -0.96
CA ASP A 165 25.36 25.20 0.37
C ASP A 165 25.53 23.70 0.73
N LEU A 166 24.95 22.80 -0.07
CA LEU A 166 24.91 21.34 0.15
C LEU A 166 26.07 20.60 -0.53
N ASN A 167 27.30 20.91 -0.13
CA ASN A 167 28.50 20.35 -0.76
C ASN A 167 28.70 18.84 -0.52
N ASP A 168 28.20 18.32 0.60
CA ASP A 168 28.34 16.91 1.02
C ASP A 168 27.07 16.07 0.77
N PHE A 169 26.03 16.67 0.20
CA PHE A 169 24.78 15.97 -0.03
C PHE A 169 24.93 14.96 -1.20
N PRO A 170 24.50 13.70 -1.02
CA PRO A 170 24.67 12.67 -2.03
C PRO A 170 23.89 13.00 -3.31
N LYS A 171 24.59 12.94 -4.45
CA LYS A 171 24.00 13.14 -5.77
C LYS A 171 23.58 11.79 -6.34
N PHE A 172 22.29 11.63 -6.60
CA PHE A 172 21.74 10.42 -7.20
C PHE A 172 21.27 10.70 -8.62
N SER A 173 21.50 9.73 -9.53
CA SER A 173 20.80 9.75 -10.81
C SER A 173 19.31 9.49 -10.61
N ILE A 174 18.47 9.89 -11.58
CA ILE A 174 17.03 9.59 -11.55
C ILE A 174 16.79 8.08 -11.42
N ASP A 175 17.62 7.27 -12.07
CA ASP A 175 17.53 5.81 -11.99
C ASP A 175 17.91 5.27 -10.61
N ASP A 176 18.94 5.83 -9.96
CA ASP A 176 19.30 5.46 -8.59
C ASP A 176 18.20 5.84 -7.60
N MET A 177 17.63 7.04 -7.74
CA MET A 177 16.48 7.46 -6.93
C MET A 177 15.32 6.50 -7.12
N ARG A 178 15.00 6.14 -8.37
CA ARG A 178 13.91 5.22 -8.72
C ARG A 178 14.12 3.83 -8.13
N LYS A 179 15.34 3.32 -8.21
CA LYS A 179 15.68 1.94 -7.84
C LYS A 179 15.92 1.76 -6.35
N TYR A 180 16.54 2.73 -5.68
CA TYR A 180 17.02 2.56 -4.31
C TYR A 180 16.27 3.37 -3.27
N ILE A 181 15.60 4.47 -3.67
CA ILE A 181 14.90 5.39 -2.76
C ILE A 181 13.38 5.22 -2.89
N THR A 182 12.82 5.47 -4.07
CA THR A 182 11.36 5.56 -4.27
C THR A 182 10.70 4.24 -4.67
N PHE A 183 11.48 3.27 -5.15
CA PHE A 183 10.97 1.97 -5.62
C PHE A 183 9.84 2.13 -6.66
N GLY A 184 10.08 3.03 -7.62
CA GLY A 184 9.14 3.37 -8.70
C GLY A 184 9.17 4.84 -9.09
N SER A 185 8.61 5.14 -10.26
CA SER A 185 8.65 6.48 -10.87
C SER A 185 7.63 7.47 -10.31
N TYR A 186 6.58 6.99 -9.65
CA TYR A 186 5.47 7.85 -9.19
C TYR A 186 5.90 8.93 -8.19
N GLN A 187 6.67 8.58 -7.16
CA GLN A 187 7.09 9.56 -6.15
C GLN A 187 8.08 10.59 -6.71
N ILE A 188 8.89 10.21 -7.70
CA ILE A 188 9.77 11.13 -8.42
C ILE A 188 8.94 12.14 -9.22
N LYS A 189 7.86 11.71 -9.86
CA LYS A 189 6.96 12.64 -10.55
C LYS A 189 6.28 13.62 -9.59
N GLN A 190 5.92 13.15 -8.40
CA GLN A 190 5.31 13.98 -7.36
C GLN A 190 6.30 14.94 -6.68
N SER A 191 7.60 14.65 -6.71
CA SER A 191 8.58 15.48 -6.01
C SER A 191 8.65 16.89 -6.57
N CYS A 192 8.39 17.10 -7.87
CA CYS A 192 8.36 18.44 -8.45
C CYS A 192 7.27 19.32 -7.83
N SER A 193 6.05 18.77 -7.69
CA SER A 193 4.95 19.48 -7.05
C SER A 193 5.23 19.74 -5.57
N TYR A 194 5.78 18.74 -4.87
CA TYR A 194 6.18 18.90 -3.47
C TYR A 194 7.26 19.99 -3.29
N LEU A 195 8.26 20.03 -4.18
CA LEU A 195 9.28 21.08 -4.18
C LEU A 195 8.66 22.46 -4.43
N ALA A 196 7.73 22.58 -5.38
CA ALA A 196 7.08 23.85 -5.69
C ALA A 196 6.31 24.44 -4.50
N GLU A 197 5.76 23.61 -3.61
CA GLU A 197 5.08 24.06 -2.38
C GLU A 197 6.06 24.61 -1.33
N HIS A 198 7.33 24.19 -1.38
CA HIS A 198 8.34 24.50 -0.36
C HIS A 198 9.43 25.46 -0.84
N LEU A 199 9.46 25.81 -2.12
CA LEU A 199 10.37 26.81 -2.66
C LEU A 199 9.78 28.22 -2.48
N ASN A 200 10.55 29.11 -1.84
CA ASN A 200 10.17 30.52 -1.75
C ASN A 200 10.48 31.28 -3.06
N LYS A 201 10.06 32.55 -3.13
CA LYS A 201 10.29 33.42 -4.32
C LYS A 201 11.77 33.58 -4.69
N ASN A 202 12.68 33.33 -3.76
CA ASN A 202 14.12 33.45 -3.95
C ASN A 202 14.77 32.09 -4.26
N GLY A 203 13.99 31.03 -4.50
CA GLY A 203 14.48 29.69 -4.83
C GLY A 203 15.04 28.90 -3.64
N LYS A 204 14.91 29.42 -2.41
CA LYS A 204 15.34 28.69 -1.20
C LYS A 204 14.25 27.74 -0.72
N TYR A 205 14.68 26.56 -0.27
CA TYR A 205 13.78 25.57 0.29
C TYR A 205 13.43 25.93 1.75
N VAL A 206 12.15 26.04 2.06
CA VAL A 206 11.62 26.42 3.38
C VAL A 206 10.59 25.40 3.83
N ILE A 207 10.81 24.81 5.00
CA ILE A 207 9.86 23.93 5.68
C ILE A 207 9.02 24.83 6.61
N LEU A 208 7.74 24.99 6.30
CA LEU A 208 6.76 25.69 7.14
C LEU A 208 6.46 24.91 8.43
#